data_AF-A0A8T3KR08-F1
#
_entry.id   AF-A0A8T3KR08-F1
#
_cell.length_a   1.000
_cell.length_b   1.000
_cell.length_c   1.000
_cell.angle_alpha   90.00
_cell.angle_beta   90.00
_cell.angle_gamma   90.00
#
_symmetry.space_group_name_H-M   'P 1'
#
loop_
_entity.id
_entity.type
_entity.pdbx_description
1 polymer ?
#
loop_
_entity_poly.entity_id
_entity_poly.type
_entity_poly.pdbx_seq_one_letter_code
_entity_poly.pdbx_strand_id
1 'polypeptide(L)'
;MLNHWILIGLLSVSTYMSRIIGVEIMAGRKMSPTLRLYFNYMPIGIISALIIKQILAPTDGQLTISISVLIGCLSTAIAAKIIKTFLPPVLIGMSIGLLVRYFLT
;
A
#
# COMPACT_ATOMS: atom_id res chain seq x y z
N MET A 1 15.45 -19.84 -20.10
CA MET A 1 15.07 -18.43 -20.30
C MET A 1 13.63 -18.30 -20.81
N LEU A 2 13.24 -18.93 -21.92
CA LEU A 2 11.88 -18.86 -22.50
C LEU A 2 10.74 -19.25 -21.53
N ASN A 3 10.93 -20.28 -20.70
CA ASN A 3 9.93 -20.72 -19.71
C ASN A 3 9.55 -19.66 -18.68
N HIS A 4 10.47 -18.79 -18.26
CA HIS A 4 10.17 -17.74 -17.29
C HIS A 4 9.32 -16.63 -17.91
N TRP A 5 9.61 -16.27 -19.17
CA TRP A 5 8.82 -15.30 -19.93
C TRP A 5 7.40 -15.80 -20.21
N ILE A 6 7.24 -17.08 -20.52
CA ILE A 6 5.92 -17.71 -20.69
C ILE A 6 5.15 -17.72 -19.36
N LEU A 7 5.82 -18.05 -18.24
CA LEU A 7 5.21 -17.99 -16.90
C LEU A 7 4.73 -16.59 -16.54
N ILE A 8 5.55 -15.56 -16.77
CA ILE A 8 5.19 -14.16 -16.51
C ILE A 8 3.99 -13.75 -17.37
N GLY A 9 3.99 -14.13 -18.65
CA GLY A 9 2.86 -13.88 -19.56
C GLY A 9 1.57 -14.53 -19.07
N LEU A 10 1.63 -15.81 -18.71
CA LEU A 10 0.47 -16.57 -18.23
C LEU A 10 -0.07 -16.01 -16.90
N LEU A 11 0.84 -15.64 -15.98
CA LEU A 11 0.48 -15.06 -14.69
C LEU A 11 -0.17 -13.68 -14.86
N SER A 12 0.38 -12.85 -15.76
CA SER A 12 -0.16 -11.54 -16.09
C SER A 12 -1.58 -11.64 -16.64
N VAL A 13 -1.78 -12.51 -17.64
CA VAL A 13 -3.09 -12.76 -18.24
C VAL A 13 -4.08 -13.28 -17.20
N SER A 14 -3.72 -14.29 -16.41
CA SER A 14 -4.58 -14.84 -15.36
C SER A 14 -4.99 -13.78 -14.33
N THR A 15 -4.05 -12.94 -13.91
CA THR A 15 -4.29 -11.91 -12.89
C THR A 15 -5.21 -10.81 -13.43
N TYR A 16 -4.97 -10.35 -14.66
CA TYR A 16 -5.80 -9.32 -15.28
C TYR A 16 -7.19 -9.84 -15.61
N MET A 17 -7.31 -11.06 -16.13
CA MET A 17 -8.62 -11.66 -16.44
C MET A 17 -9.49 -11.77 -15.19
N SER A 18 -8.92 -12.24 -14.08
CA SER A 18 -9.63 -12.32 -12.80
C SER A 18 -10.11 -10.95 -12.30
N ARG A 19 -9.29 -9.90 -12.46
CA ARG A 19 -9.67 -8.54 -12.08
C ARG A 19 -10.77 -7.96 -12.97
N ILE A 20 -10.70 -8.16 -14.28
CA ILE A 20 -11.69 -7.65 -15.23
C ILE A 20 -13.06 -8.28 -14.95
N ILE A 21 -13.11 -9.60 -14.81
CA ILE A 21 -14.33 -10.34 -14.48
C ILE A 21 -14.91 -9.84 -13.14
N GLY A 22 -14.05 -9.65 -12.13
CA GLY A 22 -14.47 -9.12 -10.82
C GLY A 22 -15.09 -7.73 -10.92
N VAL A 23 -14.50 -6.82 -11.70
CA VAL A 23 -15.01 -5.46 -11.91
C VAL A 23 -16.33 -5.48 -12.68
N GLU A 24 -16.42 -6.29 -13.73
CA GLU A 24 -17.60 -6.35 -14.61
C GLU A 24 -18.84 -6.91 -13.89
N ILE A 25 -18.66 -7.95 -13.07
CA ILE A 25 -19.73 -8.51 -12.22
C ILE A 25 -20.20 -7.47 -11.18
N MET A 26 -19.30 -6.63 -10.69
CA MET A 26 -19.58 -5.65 -9.64
C MET A 26 -20.17 -4.35 -10.21
N ALA A 27 -19.84 -3.99 -11.46
CA ALA A 27 -20.30 -2.78 -12.13
C ALA A 27 -21.82 -2.76 -12.40
N GLY A 28 -22.44 -3.92 -12.62
CA GLY A 28 -23.87 -4.03 -12.93
C GLY A 28 -24.80 -4.14 -11.71
N ARG A 29 -24.29 -4.31 -10.48
CA ARG A 29 -25.13 -4.53 -9.29
C ARG A 29 -25.33 -3.28 -8.46
N LYS A 30 -26.58 -3.00 -8.09
CA LYS A 30 -26.92 -2.00 -7.07
C LYS A 30 -26.37 -2.45 -5.71
N MET A 31 -25.32 -1.80 -5.23
CA MET A 31 -24.77 -2.06 -3.89
C MET A 31 -25.79 -1.70 -2.81
N SER A 32 -25.99 -2.60 -1.83
CA SER A 32 -26.74 -2.27 -0.63
C SER A 32 -26.01 -1.18 0.16
N PRO A 33 -26.72 -0.31 0.89
CA PRO A 33 -26.10 0.77 1.67
C PRO A 33 -25.06 0.26 2.67
N THR A 34 -25.24 -0.94 3.23
CA THR A 34 -24.29 -1.59 4.13
C THR A 34 -23.00 -2.02 3.42
N LEU A 35 -23.09 -2.60 2.22
CA LEU A 35 -21.92 -2.96 1.42
C LEU A 35 -21.14 -1.72 0.99
N ARG A 36 -21.84 -0.65 0.60
CA ARG A 36 -21.20 0.61 0.23
C ARG A 36 -20.41 1.20 1.39
N LEU A 37 -20.96 1.15 2.60
CA LEU A 37 -20.27 1.60 3.81
C LEU A 37 -19.02 0.75 4.08
N TYR A 38 -19.15 -0.59 3.98
CA TYR A 38 -18.03 -1.52 4.15
C TYR A 38 -16.89 -1.26 3.15
N PHE A 39 -17.20 -1.11 1.85
CA PHE A 39 -16.19 -0.85 0.82
C PHE A 39 -15.53 0.53 0.94
N ASN A 40 -16.15 1.52 1.59
CA ASN A 40 -15.51 2.79 1.88
C ASN A 40 -14.46 2.67 3.00
N TYR A 41 -14.71 1.84 4.01
CA TYR A 41 -13.77 1.67 5.14
C TYR A 41 -12.69 0.62 4.88
N MET A 42 -12.97 -0.38 4.06
CA MET A 42 -12.04 -1.48 3.77
C MET A 42 -10.67 -1.00 3.23
N PRO A 43 -10.58 -0.10 2.22
CA PRO A 43 -9.29 0.37 1.72
C PRO A 43 -8.44 1.05 2.80
N ILE A 44 -9.07 1.89 3.63
CA ILE A 44 -8.40 2.60 4.72
C ILE A 44 -7.87 1.60 5.76
N GLY A 45 -8.68 0.59 6.10
CA GLY A 45 -8.28 -0.48 7.02
C GLY A 45 -7.09 -1.29 6.49
N ILE A 46 -7.11 -1.67 5.21
CA ILE A 46 -6.01 -2.41 4.58
C ILE A 46 -4.74 -1.58 4.53
N ILE A 47 -4.82 -0.31 4.11
CA ILE A 47 -3.66 0.58 4.06
C ILE A 47 -3.08 0.75 5.48
N SER A 48 -3.91 0.93 6.49
CA SER A 48 -3.48 1.03 7.89
C SER A 48 -2.75 -0.23 8.36
N ALA A 49 -3.32 -1.41 8.12
CA ALA A 49 -2.69 -2.68 8.48
C ALA A 49 -1.35 -2.91 7.76
N LEU A 50 -1.27 -2.53 6.48
CA LEU A 50 -0.03 -2.59 5.72
C LEU A 50 1.04 -1.65 6.29
N ILE A 51 0.68 -0.42 6.63
CA ILE A 51 1.59 0.55 7.28
C ILE A 51 2.09 -0.01 8.62
N ILE A 52 1.19 -0.55 9.44
CA ILE A 52 1.56 -1.15 10.73
C ILE A 52 2.54 -2.29 10.53
N LYS A 53 2.32 -3.17 9.54
CA LYS A 53 3.26 -4.25 9.20
C LYS A 53 4.64 -3.73 8.78
N GLN A 54 4.69 -2.60 8.06
CA GLN A 54 5.94 -1.97 7.67
C GLN A 54 6.67 -1.31 8.85
N ILE A 55 5.92 -0.81 9.85
CA ILE A 55 6.49 -0.26 11.09
C ILE A 55 6.99 -1.38 12.01
N LEU A 56 6.23 -2.48 12.13
CA LEU A 56 6.51 -3.62 12.98
C LEU A 56 7.25 -4.75 12.24
N ALA A 57 8.10 -4.40 11.28
CA ALA A 57 8.78 -5.37 10.45
C ALA A 57 9.51 -6.42 11.33
N PRO A 58 9.15 -7.71 11.25
CA PRO A 58 9.83 -8.74 12.01
C PRO A 58 11.19 -8.96 11.38
N THR A 59 12.24 -8.56 12.07
CA THR A 59 13.62 -8.95 11.73
C THR A 59 13.93 -10.14 12.64
N ASP A 60 14.07 -11.33 12.06
CA ASP A 60 14.52 -12.55 12.74
C ASP A 60 13.75 -12.93 14.03
N GLY A 61 12.42 -12.79 14.00
CA GLY A 61 11.55 -13.22 15.12
C GLY A 61 11.51 -12.26 16.31
N GLN A 62 12.15 -11.09 16.24
CA GLN A 62 12.00 -10.01 17.21
C GLN A 62 11.14 -8.87 16.64
N LEU A 63 10.25 -8.33 17.46
CA LEU A 63 9.45 -7.13 17.16
C LEU A 63 10.36 -5.90 17.20
N THR A 64 11.07 -5.65 16.09
CA THR A 64 11.88 -4.45 15.92
C THR A 64 11.02 -3.34 15.32
N ILE A 65 10.81 -2.26 16.08
CA ILE A 65 10.10 -1.09 15.56
C ILE A 65 11.03 -0.35 14.60
N SER A 66 10.63 -0.27 13.34
CA SER A 66 11.37 0.47 12.30
C SER A 66 11.14 1.97 12.46
N ILE A 67 11.96 2.61 13.29
CA ILE A 67 11.93 4.06 13.57
C ILE A 67 11.99 4.88 12.27
N SER A 68 12.76 4.43 11.27
CA SER A 68 12.86 5.09 9.95
C SER A 68 11.52 5.12 9.20
N VAL A 69 10.76 4.02 9.25
CA VAL A 69 9.43 3.93 8.59
C VAL A 69 8.41 4.78 9.33
N LEU A 70 8.47 4.78 10.67
CA LEU A 70 7.58 5.61 11.50
C LEU A 70 7.78 7.10 11.21
N ILE A 71 9.02 7.57 11.17
CA ILE A 71 9.35 8.98 10.91
C ILE A 71 8.99 9.38 9.47
N GLY A 72 9.25 8.51 8.49
CA GLY A 72 8.82 8.73 7.10
C GLY A 72 7.29 8.82 6.95
N CYS A 73 6.53 8.00 7.69
CA CYS A 73 5.07 8.06 7.67
C CYS A 73 4.53 9.34 8.33
N LEU A 74 5.10 9.75 9.47
CA LEU A 74 4.74 10.99 10.16
C LEU A 74 5.03 12.23 9.30
N SER A 75 6.21 12.29 8.66
CA SER A 75 6.55 13.42 7.80
C SER A 75 5.64 13.51 6.58
N THR A 76 5.28 12.36 5.98
CA THR A 76 4.28 12.29 4.89
C THR A 76 2.93 12.83 5.34
N ALA A 77 2.46 12.42 6.53
CA ALA A 77 1.17 12.84 7.05
C ALA A 77 1.11 14.35 7.31
N ILE A 78 2.19 14.92 7.87
CA ILE A 78 2.31 16.36 8.11
C ILE A 78 2.34 17.13 6.78
N ALA A 79 3.16 16.70 5.82
CA ALA A 79 3.25 17.32 4.51
C ALA A 79 1.92 17.23 3.73
N ALA A 80 1.21 16.10 3.83
CA ALA A 80 -0.08 15.89 3.18
C ALA A 80 -1.17 16.83 3.71
N LYS A 81 -1.13 17.14 5.01
CA LYS A 81 -2.06 18.11 5.62
C LYS A 81 -1.88 19.52 5.07
N ILE A 82 -0.66 19.89 4.67
CA ILE A 82 -0.32 21.25 4.20
C ILE A 82 -0.51 21.38 2.67
N ILE A 83 0.04 20.43 1.90
CA ILE A 83 0.23 20.59 0.45
C ILE A 83 -1.02 20.20 -0.35
N LYS A 84 -2.03 19.55 0.27
CA LYS A 84 -3.33 19.12 -0.32
C LYS A 84 -3.24 18.37 -1.67
N THR A 85 -2.04 17.98 -2.09
CA THR A 85 -1.73 17.26 -3.31
C THR A 85 -0.97 16.00 -2.92
N PHE A 86 -1.16 14.91 -3.66
CA PHE A 86 -0.67 13.60 -3.26
C PHE A 86 0.84 13.42 -3.47
N LEU A 87 1.37 13.91 -4.59
CA LEU A 87 2.73 13.60 -5.02
C LEU A 87 3.82 14.21 -4.09
N PRO A 88 3.79 15.50 -3.74
CA PRO A 88 4.90 16.11 -2.99
C PRO A 88 5.08 15.55 -1.57
N PRO A 89 4.02 15.32 -0.76
CA PRO A 89 4.14 14.71 0.56
C PRO A 89 4.78 13.32 0.55
N VAL A 90 4.44 12.50 -0.46
CA VAL A 90 4.98 11.14 -0.59
C VAL A 90 6.49 11.19 -0.86
N LEU A 91 6.94 12.10 -1.72
CA LEU A 91 8.36 12.30 -2.02
C LEU A 91 9.14 12.78 -0.79
N ILE A 92 8.57 13.73 -0.04
CA ILE A 92 9.15 14.22 1.22
C ILE A 92 9.28 13.09 2.24
N GLY A 93 8.21 12.31 2.40
CA GLY A 93 8.15 11.14 3.26
C GLY A 93 9.21 10.09 2.95
N MET A 94 9.29 9.71 1.68
CA MET A 94 10.25 8.74 1.19
C MET A 94 11.69 9.22 1.39
N SER A 95 11.95 10.50 1.10
CA SER A 95 13.28 11.09 1.26
C SER A 95 13.72 11.13 2.73
N ILE A 96 12.83 11.54 3.65
CA ILE A 96 13.10 11.59 5.08
C ILE A 96 13.26 10.18 5.65
N GLY A 97 12.39 9.23 5.27
CA GLY A 97 12.49 7.84 5.72
C GLY A 97 13.80 7.18 5.29
N LEU A 98 14.26 7.46 4.08
CA LEU A 98 15.54 6.97 3.56
C LEU A 98 16.73 7.63 4.28
N LEU A 99 16.69 8.94 4.50
CA LEU A 99 17.70 9.66 5.28
C LEU A 99 17.82 9.12 6.71
N VAL A 100 16.71 8.91 7.40
CA VAL A 100 16.72 8.34 8.75
C VAL A 100 17.25 6.92 8.73
N ARG A 101 16.89 6.11 7.73
CA ARG A 101 17.46 4.76 7.58
C ARG A 101 18.98 4.78 7.40
N TYR A 102 19.50 5.74 6.62
CA TYR A 102 20.95 5.87 6.40
C TYR A 102 21.72 6.37 7.64
N PHE A 103 21.10 7.21 8.48
CA PHE A 103 21.75 7.74 9.69
C PHE A 103 21.58 6.85 10.93
N LEU A 104 20.56 6.00 11.00
CA LEU A 104 20.24 5.18 12.17
C LEU A 104 20.60 3.69 12.03
N THR A 105 20.96 3.22 10.83
CA THR A 105 21.42 1.85 10.52
C THR A 105 22.84 1.90 9.99
#